data_AF-A0AA86X5H6-F1
#
_entry.id   AF-A0AA86X5H6-F1
#
_cell.length_a   1.000
_cell.length_b   1.000
_cell.length_c   1.000
_cell.angle_alpha   90.00
_cell.angle_beta   90.00
_cell.angle_gamma   90.00
#
_symmetry.space_group_name_H-M   'P 1'
#
loop_
_entity.id
_entity.type
_entity.pdbx_description
1 polymer ?
#
loop_
_entity_poly.entity_id
_entity_poly.type
_entity_poly.pdbx_seq_one_letter_code
_entity_poly.pdbx_strand_id
1 'polypeptide(L)'
;MRPRKYPYKQKPLFPSTKRVEKAISELEALKEHYLSLPDELRHRAKALVGEQSDYVTYYDLEIVSFELRLRFRELLTFFEQCP
;
A
#
# COMPACT_ATOMS: atom_id res chain seq x y z
N MET A 1 24.92 -18.12 25.01
CA MET A 1 24.39 -16.89 24.37
C MET A 1 23.17 -17.26 23.53
N ARG A 2 21.99 -16.65 23.76
CA ARG A 2 20.87 -16.73 22.80
C ARG A 2 21.10 -15.68 21.72
N PRO A 3 21.02 -16.01 20.42
CA PRO A 3 21.06 -14.98 19.40
C PRO A 3 19.85 -14.05 19.61
N ARG A 4 20.11 -12.75 19.71
CA ARG A 4 19.05 -11.73 19.67
C ARG A 4 18.24 -12.00 18.40
N LYS A 5 16.96 -12.33 18.55
CA LYS A 5 16.01 -12.37 17.42
C LYS A 5 16.11 -11.01 16.74
N TYR A 6 16.83 -10.95 15.64
CA TYR A 6 16.86 -9.74 14.83
C TYR A 6 15.42 -9.47 14.41
N PRO A 7 14.85 -8.30 14.72
CA PRO A 7 13.55 -7.91 14.23
C PRO A 7 13.75 -7.40 12.81
N TYR A 8 14.28 -8.24 11.92
CA TYR A 8 14.17 -7.95 10.51
C TYR A 8 12.66 -8.06 10.24
N LYS A 9 11.96 -6.91 10.12
CA LYS A 9 10.68 -6.88 9.40
C LYS A 9 10.99 -7.57 8.08
N GLN A 10 10.61 -8.84 7.95
CA GLN A 10 10.96 -9.64 6.79
C GLN A 10 10.22 -9.01 5.63
N LYS A 11 10.92 -8.17 4.86
CA LYS A 11 10.46 -7.83 3.53
C LYS A 11 10.26 -9.18 2.84
N PRO A 12 9.06 -9.46 2.33
CA PRO A 12 8.75 -10.76 1.75
C PRO A 12 9.79 -11.10 0.69
N LEU A 13 10.40 -12.28 0.82
CA LEU A 13 11.55 -12.69 0.00
C LEU A 13 11.21 -12.86 -1.49
N PHE A 14 9.92 -12.95 -1.84
CA PHE A 14 9.47 -13.23 -3.20
C PHE A 14 8.40 -12.23 -3.64
N PRO A 15 8.47 -11.75 -4.89
CA PRO A 15 7.44 -10.89 -5.42
C PRO A 15 6.11 -11.65 -5.53
N SER A 16 5.00 -10.94 -5.33
CA SER A 16 3.66 -11.53 -5.35
C SER A 16 2.64 -10.55 -5.91
N THR A 17 1.98 -10.96 -7.00
CA THR A 17 0.85 -10.21 -7.58
C THR A 17 -0.29 -10.02 -6.58
N LYS A 18 -0.53 -11.01 -5.73
CA LYS A 18 -1.55 -10.97 -4.67
C LYS A 18 -1.36 -9.82 -3.69
N ARG A 19 -0.11 -9.37 -3.46
CA ARG A 19 0.15 -8.22 -2.58
C ARG A 19 -0.29 -6.92 -3.23
N VAL A 20 -0.06 -6.78 -4.53
CA VAL A 20 -0.54 -5.62 -5.31
C VAL A 20 -2.06 -5.61 -5.36
N GLU A 21 -2.69 -6.75 -5.68
CA GLU A 21 -4.15 -6.87 -5.72
C GLU A 21 -4.80 -6.52 -4.37
N LYS A 22 -4.23 -7.05 -3.28
CA LYS A 22 -4.70 -6.74 -1.93
C LYS A 22 -4.56 -5.25 -1.61
N ALA A 23 -3.41 -4.65 -1.90
CA ALA A 23 -3.17 -3.24 -1.65
C ALA A 23 -4.12 -2.35 -2.46
N ILE A 24 -4.39 -2.69 -3.74
CA ILE A 24 -5.38 -2.01 -4.57
C ILE A 24 -6.76 -2.09 -3.92
N SER A 25 -7.22 -3.28 -3.52
CA SER A 25 -8.53 -3.46 -2.91
C SER A 25 -8.70 -2.67 -1.61
N GLU A 26 -7.67 -2.62 -0.77
CA GLU A 26 -7.68 -1.84 0.47
C GLU A 26 -7.69 -0.33 0.20
N LEU A 27 -6.94 0.13 -0.81
CA LEU A 27 -6.92 1.54 -1.24
C LEU A 27 -8.25 1.96 -1.89
N GLU A 28 -8.89 1.09 -2.66
CA GLU A 28 -10.20 1.34 -3.26
C GLU A 28 -11.28 1.47 -2.18
N ALA A 29 -11.33 0.53 -1.23
CA ALA A 29 -12.26 0.60 -0.10
C ALA A 29 -12.04 1.88 0.75
N LEU A 30 -10.78 2.27 0.93
CA LEU A 30 -10.45 3.51 1.63
C LEU A 30 -10.89 4.74 0.82
N LYS A 31 -10.70 4.74 -0.50
CA LYS A 31 -11.09 5.83 -1.41
C LYS A 31 -12.60 6.09 -1.38
N GLU A 32 -13.42 5.05 -1.35
CA GLU A 32 -14.89 5.17 -1.31
C GLU A 32 -15.38 6.03 -0.15
N HIS A 33 -14.70 5.96 1.00
CA HIS A 33 -15.11 6.68 2.21
C HIS A 33 -14.21 7.86 2.57
N TYR A 34 -13.09 8.05 1.87
CA TYR A 34 -12.06 9.04 2.22
C TYR A 34 -12.59 10.47 2.32
N LEU A 35 -13.42 10.89 1.36
CA LEU A 35 -13.98 12.25 1.34
C LEU A 35 -14.97 12.49 2.49
N SER A 36 -15.63 11.44 2.96
CA SER A 36 -16.57 11.47 4.08
C SER A 36 -15.89 11.35 5.45
N LEU A 37 -14.59 11.09 5.49
CA LEU A 37 -13.85 11.01 6.75
C LEU A 37 -13.63 12.40 7.36
N PRO A 38 -13.75 12.54 8.70
CA PRO A 38 -13.28 13.69 9.43
C PRO A 38 -11.77 13.92 9.21
N ASP A 39 -11.32 15.17 9.28
CA ASP A 39 -9.91 15.53 9.03
C ASP A 39 -8.92 14.79 9.94
N GLU A 40 -9.31 14.52 11.19
CA GLU A 40 -8.51 13.72 12.14
C GLU A 40 -8.24 12.28 11.65
N LEU A 41 -9.23 11.68 10.96
CA LEU A 41 -9.11 10.34 10.41
C LEU A 41 -8.44 10.34 9.03
N ARG A 42 -8.49 11.45 8.28
CA ARG A 42 -7.77 11.59 7.01
C ARG A 42 -6.26 11.47 7.17
N HIS A 43 -5.70 12.03 8.25
CA HIS A 43 -4.28 11.84 8.57
C HIS A 43 -3.91 10.37 8.77
N ARG A 44 -4.77 9.60 9.45
CA ARG A 44 -4.56 8.16 9.65
C ARG A 44 -4.72 7.38 8.34
N ALA A 45 -5.70 7.76 7.53
CA ALA A 45 -5.89 7.20 6.20
C ALA A 45 -4.67 7.42 5.29
N LYS A 46 -4.07 8.62 5.29
CA LYS A 46 -2.82 8.90 4.58
C LYS A 46 -1.65 8.06 5.09
N ALA A 47 -1.55 7.84 6.41
CA ALA A 47 -0.54 6.95 6.97
C ALA A 47 -0.71 5.50 6.47
N LEU A 48 -1.95 5.00 6.41
CA LEU A 48 -2.24 3.66 5.85
C LEU A 48 -1.86 3.56 4.37
N VAL A 49 -2.11 4.59 3.57
CA VAL A 49 -1.68 4.64 2.16
C VAL A 49 -0.14 4.54 2.07
N GLY A 50 0.58 5.25 2.94
CA GLY A 50 2.03 5.15 3.06
C GLY A 50 2.49 3.73 3.39
N GLU A 51 1.86 3.08 4.36
CA GLU A 51 2.15 1.69 4.71
C GLU A 51 1.90 0.71 3.56
N GLN A 52 0.84 0.92 2.77
CA GLN A 52 0.58 0.10 1.57
C GLN A 52 1.63 0.31 0.48
N SER A 53 2.09 1.55 0.32
CA SER A 53 3.16 1.86 -0.63
C SER A 53 4.49 1.20 -0.24
N ASP A 54 4.78 1.12 1.06
CA ASP A 54 5.97 0.42 1.58
C ASP A 54 5.81 -1.11 1.55
N TYR A 55 4.57 -1.61 1.65
CA TYR A 55 4.25 -3.02 1.61
C TYR A 55 4.39 -3.62 0.20
N VAL A 56 4.03 -2.84 -0.82
CA VAL A 56 4.20 -3.20 -2.23
C VAL A 56 5.63 -2.87 -2.66
N THR A 57 6.43 -3.89 -2.90
CA THR A 57 7.82 -3.69 -3.32
C THR A 57 7.91 -3.44 -4.83
N TYR A 58 9.00 -2.81 -5.25
CA TYR A 58 9.30 -2.61 -6.67
C TYR A 58 9.20 -3.90 -7.49
N TYR A 59 9.73 -5.02 -6.97
CA TYR A 59 9.66 -6.33 -7.61
C TYR A 59 8.24 -6.85 -7.81
N ASP A 60 7.29 -6.48 -6.93
CA ASP A 60 5.89 -6.85 -7.08
C ASP A 60 5.26 -6.15 -8.29
N LEU A 61 5.64 -4.88 -8.52
CA LEU A 61 5.16 -4.09 -9.65
C LEU A 61 5.80 -4.48 -10.98
N GLU A 62 6.94 -5.17 -10.97
CA GLU A 62 7.57 -5.70 -12.18
C GLU A 62 6.87 -6.95 -12.71
N ILE A 63 6.34 -7.80 -11.83
CA ILE A 63 5.69 -9.06 -12.21
C ILE A 63 4.18 -8.93 -12.49
N VAL A 64 3.55 -7.86 -12.01
CA VAL A 64 2.10 -7.66 -12.13
C VAL A 64 1.74 -7.10 -13.52
N SER A 65 0.49 -7.28 -13.93
CA SER A 65 0.02 -6.74 -15.21
C SER A 65 0.15 -5.21 -15.26
N PHE A 66 0.33 -4.67 -16.48
CA PHE A 66 0.42 -3.22 -16.68
C PHE A 66 -0.80 -2.49 -16.10
N GLU A 67 -2.00 -3.05 -16.27
CA GLU A 67 -3.25 -2.49 -15.75
C GLU A 67 -3.25 -2.38 -14.23
N LEU A 68 -2.88 -3.44 -13.51
CA LEU A 68 -2.83 -3.42 -12.04
C LEU A 68 -1.78 -2.43 -11.53
N ARG A 69 -0.61 -2.38 -12.19
CA ARG A 69 0.43 -1.40 -11.85
C ARG A 69 -0.06 0.04 -12.05
N LEU A 70 -0.80 0.30 -13.14
CA LEU A 70 -1.36 1.61 -13.43
C LEU A 70 -2.41 1.99 -12.38
N ARG A 71 -3.36 1.09 -12.08
CA ARG A 71 -4.39 1.29 -11.06
C ARG A 71 -3.81 1.60 -9.68
N PHE A 72 -2.79 0.85 -9.26
CA PHE A 72 -2.11 1.11 -8.01
C PHE A 72 -1.52 2.52 -7.96
N ARG A 73 -0.84 2.96 -9.03
CA ARG A 73 -0.30 4.32 -9.13
C ARG A 73 -1.40 5.38 -9.11
N GLU A 74 -2.48 5.19 -9.86
CA GLU A 74 -3.63 6.12 -9.86
C GLU A 74 -4.20 6.32 -8.45
N LEU A 75 -4.35 5.24 -7.69
CA LEU A 75 -4.83 5.31 -6.30
C LEU A 75 -3.86 6.06 -5.40
N LEU A 76 -2.55 5.80 -5.51
CA LEU A 76 -1.55 6.56 -4.74
C LEU A 76 -1.59 8.05 -5.07
N THR A 77 -1.65 8.40 -6.36
CA THR A 77 -1.73 9.81 -6.78
C THR A 77 -2.99 10.50 -6.31
N PHE A 78 -4.11 9.79 -6.22
CA PHE A 78 -5.36 10.33 -5.68
C PHE A 78 -5.17 10.78 -4.21
N PHE A 79 -4.56 9.93 -3.37
CA PHE A 79 -4.35 10.26 -1.96
C PHE A 79 -3.24 11.30 -1.72
N GLU A 80 -2.28 11.41 -2.62
CA GLU A 80 -1.26 12.46 -2.59
C GLU A 80 -1.86 13.85 -2.92
N GLN A 81 -2.79 13.90 -3.89
CA GLN A 81 -3.43 15.14 -4.33
C GLN A 81 -4.60 15.56 -3.42
N CYS A 82 -5.26 14.62 -2.74
CA CYS A 82 -6.33 14.94 -1.82
C CYS A 82 -5.77 15.55 -0.51
N PRO A 83 -6.34 16.67 -0.02
CA PRO A 83 -5.96 17.27 1.25
C PRO A 83 -6.18 16.32 2.44
#